data_AF-A0A2T7TG25-F1
#
_entry.id   AF-A0A2T7TG25-F1
#
_cell.length_a   1.000
_cell.length_b   1.000
_cell.length_c   1.000
_cell.angle_alpha   90.00
_cell.angle_beta   90.00
_cell.angle_gamma   90.00
#
_symmetry.space_group_name_H-M   'P 1'
#
loop_
_entity.id
_entity.type
_entity.pdbx_description
1 polymer ?
#
loop_
_entity_poly.entity_id
_entity_poly.type
_entity_poly.pdbx_seq_one_letter_code
_entity_poly.pdbx_strand_id
1 'polypeptide(L)'
;MANPDPDLLRALREAVSKYGSEDQAARRVATVATSPHVSGDAVDIGHSDATAWLSKHGAEYGLCPIYRNEPWHYELRTNAIDHGCPRMYDDPTQDPRMQQ
;
A
#
# COMPACT_ATOMS: atom_id res chain seq x y z
N MET A 1 -14.64 14.39 10.20
CA MET A 1 -15.07 12.99 10.04
C MET A 1 -14.46 12.50 8.73
N ALA A 2 -13.38 11.73 8.80
CA ALA A 2 -12.75 11.19 7.59
C ALA A 2 -13.73 10.23 6.92
N ASN A 3 -14.01 10.44 5.63
CA ASN A 3 -14.87 9.57 4.85
C ASN A 3 -14.03 8.32 4.54
N PRO A 4 -14.38 7.13 5.03
CA PRO A 4 -13.58 5.94 4.81
C PRO A 4 -13.51 5.62 3.32
N ASP A 5 -12.32 5.25 2.86
CA ASP A 5 -12.08 4.85 1.47
C ASP A 5 -13.03 3.68 1.11
N PRO A 6 -13.91 3.85 0.10
CA PRO A 6 -14.89 2.83 -0.29
C PRO A 6 -14.23 1.53 -0.78
N ASP A 7 -12.99 1.59 -1.28
CA ASP A 7 -12.26 0.41 -1.73
C ASP A 7 -11.70 -0.37 -0.55
N LEU A 8 -11.23 0.33 0.48
CA LEU A 8 -10.80 -0.30 1.73
C LEU A 8 -11.96 -1.00 2.46
N LEU A 9 -13.14 -0.36 2.50
CA LEU A 9 -14.35 -0.96 3.07
C LEU A 9 -14.82 -2.19 2.29
N ARG A 10 -14.53 -2.27 0.99
CA ARG A 10 -14.81 -3.46 0.18
C ARG A 10 -13.83 -4.58 0.50
N ALA A 11 -12.53 -4.28 0.52
CA ALA A 11 -11.48 -5.24 0.87
C ALA A 11 -11.68 -5.86 2.26
N LEU A 12 -12.05 -5.05 3.26
CA LEU A 12 -12.32 -5.55 4.62
C LEU A 12 -13.51 -6.53 4.64
N ARG A 13 -14.61 -6.20 3.96
CA ARG A 13 -15.80 -7.07 3.88
C ARG A 13 -15.50 -8.40 3.18
N GLU A 14 -14.73 -8.37 2.10
CA GLU A 14 -14.30 -9.58 1.39
C GLU A 14 -13.39 -10.45 2.29
N ALA A 15 -12.45 -9.82 3.01
CA ALA A 15 -11.59 -10.51 3.95
C ALA A 15 -12.37 -11.14 5.12
N VAL A 16 -13.38 -10.45 5.67
CA VAL A 16 -14.27 -11.03 6.70
C VAL A 16 -15.02 -12.24 6.15
N SER A 17 -15.58 -12.12 4.94
CA SER A 17 -16.29 -13.24 4.31
C SER A 17 -15.38 -14.45 4.05
N LYS A 18 -14.08 -14.22 3.82
CA LYS A 18 -13.10 -15.27 3.53
C LYS A 18 -12.49 -15.91 4.78
N TYR A 19 -12.24 -15.11 5.82
CA TYR A 19 -11.48 -15.54 7.00
C TYR A 19 -12.32 -15.63 8.28
N GLY A 20 -13.61 -15.30 8.21
CA GLY A 20 -14.62 -15.61 9.23
C GLY A 20 -14.62 -14.69 10.47
N SER A 21 -13.74 -13.69 10.55
CA SER A 21 -13.78 -12.68 11.61
C SER A 21 -13.14 -11.37 11.17
N GLU A 22 -13.62 -10.26 11.75
CA GLU A 22 -13.03 -8.92 11.57
C GLU A 22 -11.58 -8.86 12.06
N ASP A 23 -11.25 -9.55 13.15
CA ASP A 23 -9.90 -9.60 13.71
C ASP A 23 -8.90 -10.26 12.74
N GLN A 24 -9.30 -11.37 12.10
CA GLN A 24 -8.49 -12.04 11.07
C GLN A 24 -8.41 -11.21 9.78
N ALA A 25 -9.49 -10.51 9.43
CA ALA A 25 -9.55 -9.65 8.25
C ALA A 25 -8.66 -8.40 8.40
N ALA A 26 -8.67 -7.76 9.57
CA ALA A 26 -7.88 -6.58 9.89
C ALA A 26 -6.36 -6.85 9.91
N ARG A 27 -5.95 -8.11 10.10
CA ARG A 27 -4.53 -8.53 9.94
C ARG A 27 -4.10 -8.70 8.49
N ARG A 28 -5.05 -8.77 7.57
CA ARG A 28 -4.82 -9.09 6.14
C ARG A 28 -5.09 -7.89 5.23
N VAL A 29 -5.84 -6.92 5.70
CA VAL A 29 -6.16 -5.66 5.03
C VAL A 29 -5.62 -4.55 5.93
N ALA A 30 -4.78 -3.66 5.40
CA ALA A 30 -4.33 -2.49 6.15
C ALA A 30 -5.55 -1.81 6.78
N THR A 31 -5.56 -1.59 8.09
CA THR A 31 -6.72 -0.96 8.72
C THR A 31 -6.82 0.50 8.25
N VAL A 32 -7.99 1.12 8.42
CA VAL A 32 -8.18 2.55 8.11
C VAL A 32 -7.15 3.42 8.87
N ALA A 33 -6.64 2.95 10.00
CA ALA A 33 -5.65 3.65 10.81
C ALA A 33 -4.21 3.54 10.27
N THR A 34 -3.86 2.44 9.59
CA THR A 34 -2.49 2.15 9.17
C THR A 34 -2.27 2.29 7.66
N SER A 35 -3.33 2.37 6.87
CA SER A 35 -3.23 2.45 5.41
C SER A 35 -2.59 3.76 4.95
N PRO A 36 -1.49 3.72 4.17
CA PRO A 36 -0.85 4.93 3.64
C PRO A 36 -1.73 5.67 2.61
N HIS A 37 -2.73 4.99 2.03
CA HIS A 37 -3.74 5.66 1.18
C HIS A 37 -4.62 6.63 1.98
N VAL A 38 -4.85 6.36 3.27
CA VAL A 38 -5.65 7.24 4.14
C VAL A 38 -4.86 8.48 4.56
N SER A 39 -3.54 8.35 4.79
CA SER A 39 -2.67 9.49 5.08
C SER A 39 -2.32 10.33 3.84
N GLY A 40 -2.63 9.83 2.63
CA GLY A 40 -2.27 10.48 1.37
C GLY A 40 -0.81 10.23 0.96
N ASP A 41 -0.15 9.26 1.58
CA ASP A 41 1.23 8.88 1.29
C ASP A 41 1.33 7.76 0.24
N ALA A 42 0.20 7.22 -0.23
CA ALA A 42 0.17 6.19 -1.27
C ALA A 42 -0.75 6.52 -2.45
N VAL A 43 -0.42 5.92 -3.59
CA VAL A 43 -1.23 5.91 -4.81
C VAL A 43 -1.14 4.54 -5.48
N ASP A 44 -2.25 4.11 -6.08
CA ASP A 44 -2.31 2.89 -6.88
C ASP A 44 -2.42 3.27 -8.37
N ILE A 45 -1.50 2.73 -9.18
CA ILE A 45 -1.37 3.09 -10.60
C ILE A 45 -1.85 1.92 -11.47
N GLY A 46 -2.97 2.11 -12.16
CA GLY A 46 -3.67 1.02 -12.85
C GLY A 46 -3.06 0.52 -14.17
N HIS A 47 -2.32 1.35 -14.92
CA HIS A 47 -1.76 0.94 -16.22
C HIS A 47 -0.37 0.32 -16.08
N SER A 48 -0.16 -0.87 -16.65
CA SER A 48 1.11 -1.61 -16.56
C SER A 48 2.32 -0.85 -17.11
N ASP A 49 2.11 -0.01 -18.13
CA ASP A 49 3.20 0.78 -18.71
C ASP A 49 3.63 1.90 -17.78
N ALA A 50 2.68 2.48 -17.04
CA ALA A 50 2.97 3.50 -16.03
C ALA A 50 3.70 2.89 -14.83
N THR A 51 3.30 1.71 -14.37
CA THR A 51 4.02 1.00 -13.29
C THR A 51 5.42 0.55 -13.75
N ALA A 52 5.58 0.12 -14.99
CA ALA A 52 6.89 -0.20 -15.55
C ALA A 52 7.82 1.03 -15.60
N TRP A 53 7.30 2.20 -15.99
CA TRP A 53 8.06 3.44 -15.98
C TRP A 53 8.42 3.88 -14.55
N LEU A 54 7.47 3.88 -13.63
CA LEU A 54 7.70 4.25 -12.23
C LEU A 54 8.63 3.29 -11.50
N SER A 55 8.66 2.00 -11.85
CA SER A 55 9.63 1.07 -11.28
C SER A 55 11.09 1.45 -11.58
N LYS A 56 11.32 2.18 -12.69
CA LYS A 56 12.64 2.62 -13.14
C LYS A 56 12.98 4.04 -12.69
N HIS A 57 12.00 4.93 -12.69
CA HIS A 57 12.21 6.37 -12.52
C HIS A 57 11.58 6.93 -11.24
N GLY A 58 10.70 6.19 -10.57
CA GLY A 58 9.89 6.69 -9.45
C GLY A 58 10.71 7.25 -8.29
N ALA A 59 11.87 6.65 -8.00
CA ALA A 59 12.76 7.12 -6.93
C ALA A 59 13.18 8.58 -7.09
N GLU A 60 13.38 9.05 -8.33
CA GLU A 60 13.73 10.45 -8.65
C GLU A 60 12.64 11.45 -8.23
N TYR A 61 11.42 10.96 -8.06
CA TYR A 61 10.25 11.72 -7.61
C TYR A 61 9.82 11.37 -6.18
N GLY A 62 10.61 10.55 -5.48
CA GLY A 62 10.27 10.02 -4.17
C GLY A 62 9.12 9.01 -4.19
N LEU A 63 8.74 8.45 -5.34
CA LEU A 63 7.69 7.43 -5.44
C LEU A 63 8.30 6.04 -5.50
N CYS A 64 8.00 5.21 -4.51
CA CYS A 64 8.62 3.92 -4.36
C CYS A 64 7.62 2.77 -4.37
N PRO A 65 7.88 1.69 -5.13
CA PRO A 65 7.14 0.46 -4.93
C PRO A 65 7.53 -0.12 -3.56
N ILE A 66 6.55 -0.54 -2.77
CA ILE A 66 6.78 -1.04 -1.41
C ILE A 66 6.50 -2.54 -1.29
N TYR A 67 5.53 -3.07 -2.04
CA TYR A 67 5.10 -4.46 -1.95
C TYR A 67 5.31 -5.20 -3.28
N ARG A 68 6.00 -6.34 -3.26
CA ARG A 68 6.27 -7.12 -4.48
C ARG A 68 5.01 -7.72 -5.10
N ASN A 69 4.05 -8.11 -4.27
CA ASN A 69 2.78 -8.67 -4.71
C ASN A 69 1.80 -7.62 -5.27
N GLU A 70 2.10 -6.32 -5.11
CA GLU A 70 1.25 -5.21 -5.55
C GLU A 70 2.07 -4.24 -6.41
N PRO A 71 2.44 -4.61 -7.65
CA PRO A 71 3.29 -3.78 -8.52
C PRO A 71 2.65 -2.44 -8.92
N TRP A 72 1.37 -2.25 -8.62
CA TRP A 72 0.62 -0.99 -8.79
C TRP A 72 0.76 -0.04 -7.60
N HIS A 73 1.20 -0.50 -6.43
CA HIS A 73 1.21 0.28 -5.19
C HIS A 73 2.51 1.06 -5.02
N TYR A 74 2.40 2.40 -4.93
CA TYR A 74 3.53 3.30 -4.74
C TYR A 74 3.29 4.18 -3.52
N GLU A 75 4.35 4.38 -2.73
CA GLU A 75 4.33 5.29 -1.60
C GLU A 75 5.33 6.44 -1.76
N LEU A 76 4.96 7.62 -1.23
CA LEU A 76 5.84 8.76 -1.11
C LEU A 76 6.93 8.47 -0.04
N ARG A 77 8.17 8.61 -0.47
CA ARG A 77 9.42 8.43 0.26
C ARG A 77 10.37 9.52 -0.22
N THR A 78 10.24 10.72 0.33
CA THR A 78 11.06 11.88 -0.07
C THR A 78 12.56 11.60 -0.01
N ASN A 79 13.02 10.83 0.98
CA ASN A 79 14.41 10.39 1.11
C ASN A 79 14.90 9.51 -0.05
N ALA A 80 14.00 8.92 -0.85
CA ALA A 80 14.38 8.09 -1.98
C ALA A 80 14.99 8.88 -3.14
N ILE A 81 14.78 10.20 -3.18
CA ILE A 81 15.41 11.09 -4.16
C ILE A 81 16.93 11.05 -4.00
N ASP A 82 17.42 11.02 -2.76
CA ASP A 82 18.86 11.01 -2.45
C ASP A 82 19.42 9.61 -2.20
N HIS A 83 18.59 8.68 -1.72
CA HIS A 83 19.05 7.38 -1.21
C HIS A 83 18.47 6.17 -1.94
N GLY A 84 17.59 6.39 -2.92
CA GLY A 84 16.85 5.32 -3.58
C GLY A 84 15.74 4.73 -2.71
N CYS A 85 14.93 3.88 -3.33
CA CYS A 85 13.80 3.27 -2.65
C CYS A 85 14.23 2.26 -1.58
N PRO A 86 13.44 2.14 -0.49
CA PRO A 86 13.69 1.12 0.52
C PRO A 86 13.52 -0.28 -0.07
N ARG A 87 14.03 -1.28 0.65
CA ARG A 87 13.79 -2.68 0.30
C ARG A 87 12.28 -2.97 0.34
N MET A 88 11.75 -3.52 -0.75
CA MET A 88 10.37 -4.00 -0.81
C MET A 88 10.13 -5.17 0.16
N TYR A 89 8.93 -5.18 0.74
CA TYR A 89 8.34 -6.34 1.41
C TYR A 89 7.72 -7.28 0.38
N ASP A 90 7.51 -8.55 0.75
CA ASP A 90 6.82 -9.48 -0.14
C ASP A 90 5.34 -9.11 -0.29
N ASP A 91 4.71 -8.70 0.83
CA ASP A 91 3.32 -8.23 0.92
C ASP A 91 3.10 -7.35 2.18
N PRO A 92 1.95 -6.66 2.30
CA PRO A 92 1.67 -5.76 3.43
C PRO A 92 1.72 -6.41 4.82
N THR A 93 1.55 -7.72 4.93
CA THR A 93 1.57 -8.42 6.24
C THR A 93 2.97 -8.45 6.86
N GLN A 94 4.02 -8.26 6.05
CA GLN A 94 5.41 -8.15 6.52
C GLN A 94 5.81 -6.72 6.89
N ASP A 95 4.97 -5.72 6.65
CA ASP A 95 5.28 -4.34 7.01
C ASP A 95 4.90 -4.06 8.48
N PRO A 96 5.87 -3.74 9.35
CA PRO A 96 5.59 -3.43 10.76
C PRO A 96 4.63 -2.26 10.96
N ARG A 97 4.49 -1.35 9.99
CA ARG A 97 3.53 -0.23 10.03
C ARG A 97 2.08 -0.73 9.96
N MET A 98 1.84 -1.88 9.33
CA MET A 98 0.50 -2.45 9.18
C MET A 98 0.04 -3.25 10.40
N GLN A 99 0.91 -3.46 11.38
CA GLN A 99 0.66 -4.31 12.56
C GLN A 99 0.36 -3.51 13.84
N GLN A 100 0.25 -2.19 13.73
CA GLN A 100 0.00 -1.27 14.86
C GLN A 100 -1.49 -1.01 15.11
#